data_AF-A0A831TMZ8-F1
#
_entry.id   AF-A0A831TMZ8-F1
#
_cell.length_a   1.000
_cell.length_b   1.000
_cell.length_c   1.000
_cell.angle_alpha   90.00
_cell.angle_beta   90.00
_cell.angle_gamma   90.00
#
_symmetry.space_group_name_H-M   'P 1'
#
loop_
_entity.id
_entity.type
_entity.pdbx_description
1 polymer ?
#
loop_
_entity_poly.entity_id
_entity_poly.type
_entity_poly.pdbx_seq_one_letter_code
_entity_poly.pdbx_strand_id
1 'polypeptide(L)'
;MLPSIHPKAYQDVKANLQWYTTVVLGATGFLFYLFVLPDAHRRTVSTLFGQIPPSLNVGLGIILLLFGFLSWLLIFGFEIHDKVYDRYFIRWRLYYDLDFILPTLVRPFIHKLDKRFFHVAQNNRQEFMKPFYHFVADYEHEHKVKQNLIVRFYEAVTKYWITQINDIILFCLLLLTFAYYLVYKSLALPLNTIVNTNFLIAALFLINRYCCRRSRERLRRATADEIEDIHNEFSGELETQLKELHIEYGLRYGQRN
;
A
#
# COMPACT_ATOMS: atom_id res chain seq x y z
N MET A 1 -0.55 19.35 0.13
CA MET A 1 0.59 18.89 -0.70
C MET A 1 0.04 18.46 -2.05
N LEU A 2 0.69 18.84 -3.16
CA LEU A 2 0.28 18.41 -4.50
C LEU A 2 0.88 17.03 -4.82
N PRO A 3 0.23 16.21 -5.65
CA PRO A 3 0.77 14.91 -6.02
C PRO A 3 2.04 15.09 -6.87
N SER A 4 3.05 14.26 -6.62
CA SER A 4 4.29 14.22 -7.39
C SER A 4 4.24 13.10 -8.42
N ILE A 5 4.58 13.41 -9.67
CA ILE A 5 4.71 12.42 -10.75
C ILE A 5 5.89 11.47 -10.47
N HIS A 6 6.95 11.98 -9.84
CA HIS A 6 8.17 11.25 -9.50
C HIS A 6 8.43 11.38 -7.99
N PRO A 7 7.85 10.49 -7.17
CA PRO A 7 8.03 10.52 -5.73
C PRO A 7 9.49 10.25 -5.37
N LYS A 8 10.06 11.09 -4.51
CA LYS A 8 11.46 10.99 -4.05
C LYS A 8 11.56 10.54 -2.61
N ALA A 9 10.48 10.68 -1.85
CA ALA A 9 10.37 10.25 -0.47
C ALA A 9 9.01 9.59 -0.20
N TYR A 10 8.92 8.85 0.90
CA TYR A 10 7.67 8.21 1.30
C TYR A 10 6.53 9.21 1.56
N GLN A 11 6.84 10.45 1.97
CA GLN A 11 5.84 11.51 2.11
C GLN A 11 5.19 11.88 0.77
N ASP A 12 5.94 11.84 -0.35
CA ASP A 12 5.38 12.06 -1.68
C ASP A 12 4.42 10.92 -2.06
N VAL A 13 4.76 9.69 -1.69
CA VAL A 13 3.88 8.52 -1.85
C VAL A 13 2.58 8.72 -1.08
N LYS A 14 2.65 9.14 0.20
CA LYS A 14 1.45 9.43 1.01
C LYS A 14 0.61 10.55 0.40
N ALA A 15 1.22 11.63 -0.08
CA ALA A 15 0.51 12.71 -0.76
C ALA A 15 -0.22 12.22 -2.03
N ASN A 16 0.45 11.38 -2.84
CA ASN A 16 -0.15 10.75 -4.02
C ASN A 16 -1.34 9.86 -3.65
N LEU A 17 -1.20 9.02 -2.62
CA LEU A 17 -2.28 8.16 -2.14
C LEU A 17 -3.45 8.97 -1.60
N GLN A 18 -3.19 10.07 -0.89
CA GLN A 18 -4.23 10.94 -0.36
C GLN A 18 -5.04 11.62 -1.49
N TRP A 19 -4.36 12.13 -2.53
CA TRP A 19 -5.04 12.66 -3.71
C TRP A 19 -5.85 11.61 -4.44
N TYR A 20 -5.22 10.45 -4.72
CA TYR A 20 -5.88 9.33 -5.39
C TYR A 20 -7.15 8.89 -4.64
N THR A 21 -7.03 8.67 -3.33
CA THR A 21 -8.13 8.22 -2.48
C THR A 21 -9.24 9.26 -2.42
N THR A 22 -8.92 10.56 -2.37
CA THR A 22 -9.93 11.63 -2.41
C THR A 22 -10.77 11.56 -3.68
N VAL A 23 -10.11 11.45 -4.84
CA VAL A 23 -10.78 11.39 -6.15
C VAL A 23 -11.63 10.13 -6.26
N VAL A 24 -11.09 8.97 -5.88
CA VAL A 24 -11.80 7.69 -5.95
C VAL A 24 -13.00 7.67 -5.01
N LEU A 25 -12.85 8.13 -3.77
CA LEU A 25 -13.97 8.22 -2.81
C LEU A 25 -15.05 9.17 -3.30
N GLY A 26 -14.68 10.34 -3.85
CA GLY A 26 -15.63 11.29 -4.43
C GLY A 26 -16.42 10.69 -5.59
N ALA A 27 -15.73 10.10 -6.56
CA ALA A 27 -16.37 9.43 -7.71
C ALA A 27 -17.27 8.26 -7.26
N THR A 28 -16.78 7.45 -6.32
CA THR A 28 -17.53 6.33 -5.76
C THR A 28 -18.78 6.79 -5.01
N GLY A 29 -18.66 7.80 -4.15
CA GLY A 29 -19.78 8.36 -3.41
C GLY A 29 -20.84 8.95 -4.33
N PHE A 30 -20.42 9.62 -5.41
CA PHE A 30 -21.31 10.13 -6.43
C PHE A 30 -22.07 9.02 -7.18
N LEU A 31 -21.37 7.96 -7.61
CA LEU A 31 -22.01 6.80 -8.24
C LEU A 31 -22.96 6.09 -7.28
N PHE A 32 -22.58 5.95 -6.01
CA PHE A 32 -23.43 5.35 -4.98
C PHE A 32 -24.71 6.19 -4.76
N TYR A 33 -24.59 7.52 -4.73
CA TYR A 33 -25.73 8.43 -4.69
C TYR A 33 -26.67 8.28 -5.89
N LEU A 34 -26.14 8.12 -7.11
CA LEU A 34 -26.95 8.00 -8.32
C LEU A 34 -27.63 6.65 -8.48
N PHE A 35 -26.94 5.56 -8.15
CA PHE A 35 -27.37 4.20 -8.53
C PHE A 35 -27.82 3.33 -7.37
N VAL A 36 -27.40 3.63 -6.14
CA VAL A 36 -27.69 2.80 -4.95
C VAL A 36 -28.65 3.49 -3.99
N LEU A 37 -28.59 4.81 -3.84
CA LEU A 37 -29.53 5.53 -2.96
C LEU A 37 -30.93 5.65 -3.60
N PRO A 38 -32.00 5.23 -2.90
CA PRO A 38 -33.38 5.51 -3.29
C PRO A 38 -33.70 7.01 -3.22
N ASP A 39 -34.73 7.43 -3.95
CA ASP A 39 -35.16 8.84 -4.04
C ASP A 39 -35.43 9.50 -2.69
N ALA A 40 -36.02 8.79 -1.73
CA ALA A 40 -36.28 9.32 -0.40
C ALA A 40 -34.99 9.71 0.33
N HIS A 41 -33.93 8.90 0.21
CA HIS A 41 -32.64 9.18 0.84
C HIS A 41 -31.87 10.23 0.06
N ARG A 42 -31.96 10.22 -1.28
CA ARG A 42 -31.41 11.29 -2.12
C ARG A 42 -31.99 12.66 -1.73
N ARG A 43 -33.29 12.74 -1.50
CA ARG A 43 -33.95 13.96 -1.00
C ARG A 43 -33.42 14.39 0.36
N THR A 44 -33.19 13.44 1.26
CA THR A 44 -32.62 13.75 2.59
C THR A 44 -31.21 14.33 2.46
N VAL A 45 -30.35 13.69 1.66
CA VAL A 45 -29.01 14.19 1.33
C VAL A 45 -29.11 15.57 0.67
N SER A 46 -29.98 15.76 -0.32
CA SER A 46 -30.16 17.05 -0.97
C SER A 46 -30.76 18.12 -0.06
N THR A 47 -31.43 17.75 1.04
CA THR A 47 -31.94 18.73 2.03
C THR A 47 -30.83 19.14 2.98
N LEU A 48 -30.02 18.18 3.44
CA LEU A 48 -28.82 18.43 4.26
C LEU A 48 -27.80 19.30 3.52
N PHE A 49 -27.60 19.03 2.23
CA PHE A 49 -26.67 19.79 1.39
C PHE A 49 -27.34 20.93 0.61
N GLY A 50 -28.67 21.03 0.59
CA GLY A 50 -29.41 22.03 -0.18
C GLY A 50 -29.48 23.41 0.47
N GLN A 51 -29.01 23.53 1.71
CA GLN A 51 -28.76 24.82 2.37
C GLN A 51 -27.46 25.50 1.90
N ILE A 52 -26.63 24.77 1.16
CA ILE A 52 -25.43 25.30 0.53
C ILE A 52 -25.84 25.95 -0.80
N PRO A 53 -25.32 27.14 -1.14
CA PRO A 53 -25.62 27.82 -2.40
C PRO A 53 -25.52 26.86 -3.59
N PRO A 54 -26.49 26.87 -4.52
CA PRO A 54 -26.61 25.89 -5.60
C PRO A 54 -25.54 26.02 -6.69
N SER A 55 -24.49 26.81 -6.47
CA SER A 55 -23.40 26.89 -7.43
C SER A 55 -22.64 25.57 -7.45
N LEU A 56 -22.49 25.02 -8.66
CA LEU A 56 -21.76 23.78 -8.93
C LEU A 56 -20.38 23.76 -8.22
N ASN A 57 -19.72 24.92 -8.21
CA ASN A 57 -18.40 25.10 -7.61
C ASN A 57 -18.40 24.94 -6.08
N VAL A 58 -19.43 25.43 -5.38
CA VAL A 58 -19.52 25.32 -3.92
C VAL A 58 -19.87 23.87 -3.52
N GLY A 59 -20.78 23.22 -4.25
CA GLY A 59 -21.12 21.81 -4.02
C GLY A 59 -19.93 20.87 -4.24
N LEU A 60 -19.21 21.03 -5.37
CA LEU A 60 -17.98 20.26 -5.63
C LEU A 60 -16.89 20.55 -4.60
N GLY A 61 -16.75 21.80 -4.15
CA GLY A 61 -15.80 22.19 -3.12
C GLY A 61 -16.02 21.47 -1.79
N ILE A 62 -17.28 21.33 -1.35
CA ILE A 62 -17.60 20.63 -0.08
C ILE A 62 -17.38 19.14 -0.18
N ILE A 63 -17.73 18.52 -1.32
CA ILE A 63 -17.46 17.10 -1.58
C ILE A 63 -15.96 16.83 -1.54
N LEU A 64 -15.17 17.66 -2.23
CA LEU A 64 -13.70 17.57 -2.21
C LEU A 64 -13.12 17.80 -0.81
N LEU A 65 -13.68 18.73 -0.04
CA LEU A 65 -13.22 18.99 1.33
C LEU A 65 -13.51 17.81 2.25
N LEU A 66 -14.73 17.27 2.22
CA LEU A 66 -15.15 16.15 3.06
C LEU A 66 -14.38 14.87 2.74
N PHE A 67 -14.34 14.47 1.46
CA PHE A 67 -13.57 13.29 1.06
C PHE A 67 -12.05 13.52 1.14
N GLY A 68 -11.60 14.77 0.95
CA GLY A 68 -10.21 15.16 1.13
C GLY A 68 -9.75 15.02 2.57
N PHE A 69 -10.57 15.46 3.52
CA PHE A 69 -10.31 15.29 4.95
C PHE A 69 -10.35 13.81 5.36
N LEU A 70 -11.36 13.06 4.91
CA LEU A 70 -11.45 11.62 5.18
C LEU A 70 -10.22 10.87 4.62
N SER A 71 -9.84 11.17 3.38
CA SER A 71 -8.65 10.60 2.74
C SER A 71 -7.37 10.96 3.52
N TRP A 72 -7.23 12.22 3.93
CA TRP A 72 -6.12 12.65 4.76
C TRP A 72 -6.05 11.87 6.08
N LEU A 73 -7.18 11.69 6.76
CA LEU A 73 -7.25 10.92 8.00
C LEU A 73 -6.86 9.46 7.77
N LEU A 74 -7.34 8.83 6.70
CA LEU A 74 -7.04 7.44 6.36
C LEU A 74 -5.56 7.22 6.02
N ILE A 75 -4.94 8.13 5.26
CA ILE A 75 -3.58 7.97 4.75
C ILE A 75 -2.52 8.50 5.72
N PHE A 76 -2.73 9.68 6.31
CA PHE A 76 -1.76 10.29 7.23
C PHE A 76 -2.06 9.97 8.69
N GLY A 77 -3.32 9.99 9.11
CA GLY A 77 -3.71 9.71 10.48
C GLY A 77 -3.54 8.23 10.84
N PHE A 78 -4.16 7.35 10.06
CA PHE A 78 -4.16 5.91 10.33
C PHE A 78 -3.14 5.11 9.53
N GLU A 79 -2.66 5.65 8.40
CA GLU A 79 -1.85 4.90 7.42
C GLU A 79 -2.48 3.55 7.09
N ILE A 80 -3.77 3.58 6.73
CA ILE A 80 -4.61 2.38 6.65
C ILE A 80 -4.05 1.32 5.68
N HIS A 81 -3.35 1.72 4.63
CA HIS A 81 -2.73 0.80 3.67
C HIS A 81 -1.57 0.01 4.28
N ASP A 82 -0.77 0.62 5.15
CA ASP A 82 0.49 0.06 5.67
C ASP A 82 0.30 -0.51 7.09
N LYS A 83 -0.10 0.34 8.04
CA LYS A 83 -0.18 0.00 9.47
C LYS A 83 -1.37 -0.90 9.81
N VAL A 84 -2.40 -0.92 8.97
CA VAL A 84 -3.62 -1.71 9.19
C VAL A 84 -3.75 -2.83 8.17
N TYR A 85 -3.90 -2.49 6.89
CA TYR A 85 -4.25 -3.48 5.87
C TYR A 85 -3.08 -4.41 5.54
N ASP A 86 -1.90 -3.88 5.23
CA ASP A 86 -0.74 -4.74 5.01
C ASP A 86 -0.37 -5.52 6.26
N ARG A 87 -0.30 -4.85 7.43
CA ARG A 87 0.07 -5.51 8.68
C ARG A 87 -0.82 -6.70 9.07
N TYR A 88 -2.15 -6.58 8.96
CA TYR A 88 -3.06 -7.58 9.52
C TYR A 88 -3.62 -8.55 8.46
N PHE A 89 -3.89 -8.08 7.25
CA PHE A 89 -4.61 -8.87 6.23
C PHE A 89 -3.68 -9.47 5.19
N ILE A 90 -2.81 -8.66 4.61
CA ILE A 90 -2.02 -9.05 3.44
C ILE A 90 -0.67 -9.64 3.84
N ARG A 91 -0.06 -9.07 4.87
CA ARG A 91 1.24 -9.43 5.47
C ARG A 91 2.34 -9.54 4.43
N TRP A 92 2.21 -8.87 3.28
CA TRP A 92 3.12 -9.10 2.17
C TRP A 92 4.51 -8.56 2.51
N ARG A 93 4.60 -7.38 3.14
CA ARG A 93 5.89 -6.79 3.55
C ARG A 93 6.62 -7.65 4.60
N LEU A 94 5.87 -8.34 5.46
CA LEU A 94 6.42 -9.30 6.43
C LEU A 94 7.20 -10.41 5.73
N TYR A 95 6.61 -11.00 4.69
CA TYR A 95 7.23 -12.05 3.89
C TYR A 95 8.27 -11.50 2.92
N TYR A 96 8.05 -10.31 2.36
CA TYR A 96 8.92 -9.68 1.36
C TYR A 96 10.36 -9.50 1.86
N ASP A 97 10.51 -9.04 3.11
CA ASP A 97 11.82 -8.81 3.70
C ASP A 97 12.64 -10.11 3.82
N LEU A 98 12.03 -11.18 4.32
CA LEU A 98 12.70 -12.45 4.60
C LEU A 98 12.79 -13.37 3.39
N ASP A 99 11.79 -13.35 2.50
CA ASP A 99 11.74 -14.23 1.33
C ASP A 99 12.50 -13.66 0.13
N PHE A 100 12.69 -12.33 0.10
CA PHE A 100 13.26 -11.65 -1.06
C PHE A 100 14.43 -10.73 -0.71
N ILE A 101 14.23 -9.70 0.14
CA ILE A 101 15.26 -8.68 0.39
C ILE A 101 16.51 -9.33 0.99
N LEU A 102 16.37 -9.99 2.15
CA LEU A 102 17.49 -10.56 2.88
C LEU A 102 18.24 -11.63 2.06
N PRO A 103 17.59 -12.65 1.47
CA PRO A 103 18.28 -13.64 0.64
C PRO A 103 19.01 -13.03 -0.56
N THR A 104 18.44 -11.99 -1.17
CA THR A 104 19.05 -11.33 -2.32
C THR A 104 20.27 -10.50 -1.88
N LEU A 105 20.16 -9.75 -0.77
CA LEU A 105 21.28 -9.00 -0.19
C LEU A 105 22.45 -9.91 0.18
N VAL A 106 22.22 -11.03 0.86
CA VAL A 106 23.30 -11.91 1.33
C VAL A 106 23.80 -12.90 0.27
N ARG A 107 23.21 -12.90 -0.92
CA ARG A 107 23.53 -13.84 -2.01
C ARG A 107 25.03 -13.97 -2.32
N PRO A 108 25.83 -12.89 -2.38
CA PRO A 108 27.27 -12.99 -2.63
C PRO A 108 28.02 -13.78 -1.54
N PHE A 109 27.48 -13.79 -0.32
CA PHE A 109 28.09 -14.37 0.87
C PHE A 109 27.47 -15.71 1.29
N ILE A 110 26.54 -16.26 0.50
CA ILE A 110 25.73 -17.42 0.91
C ILE A 110 26.57 -18.65 1.32
N HIS A 111 27.74 -18.82 0.70
CA HIS A 111 28.68 -19.90 0.98
C HIS A 111 29.42 -19.74 2.33
N LYS A 112 29.36 -18.55 2.95
CA LYS A 112 29.96 -18.22 4.24
C LYS A 112 28.94 -18.20 5.38
N LEU A 113 27.65 -18.27 5.09
CA LEU A 113 26.58 -18.18 6.09
C LEU A 113 26.43 -19.47 6.90
N ASP A 114 26.10 -19.34 8.19
CA ASP A 114 25.64 -20.46 9.01
C ASP A 114 24.34 -21.05 8.44
N LYS A 115 24.18 -22.38 8.48
CA LYS A 115 22.94 -23.06 8.02
C LYS A 115 21.69 -22.59 8.77
N ARG A 116 21.87 -22.09 10.01
CA ARG A 116 20.80 -21.58 10.87
C ARG A 116 20.43 -20.11 10.58
N PHE A 117 21.19 -19.41 9.73
CA PHE A 117 21.06 -17.96 9.50
C PHE A 117 19.62 -17.54 9.20
N PHE A 118 18.99 -18.13 8.19
CA PHE A 118 17.61 -17.77 7.80
C PHE A 118 16.57 -18.13 8.86
N HIS A 119 16.80 -19.22 9.63
CA HIS A 119 15.90 -19.59 10.72
C HIS A 119 15.95 -18.58 11.86
N VAL A 120 17.16 -18.11 12.21
CA VAL A 120 17.36 -17.09 13.24
C VAL A 120 16.82 -15.73 12.78
N ALA A 121 17.01 -15.38 11.50
CA ALA A 121 16.43 -14.18 10.90
C ALA A 121 14.90 -14.18 10.96
N GLN A 122 14.27 -15.34 10.71
CA GLN A 122 12.81 -15.47 10.79
C GLN A 122 12.29 -15.24 12.21
N ASN A 123 13.00 -15.74 13.23
CA ASN A 123 12.59 -15.59 14.63
C ASN A 123 12.84 -14.18 15.20
N ASN A 124 13.82 -13.44 14.65
CA ASN A 124 14.23 -12.12 15.15
C ASN A 124 14.10 -11.01 14.10
N ARG A 125 13.13 -11.11 13.19
CA ARG A 125 13.03 -10.29 11.97
C ARG A 125 13.32 -8.80 12.16
N GLN A 126 12.68 -8.15 13.14
CA GLN A 126 12.79 -6.68 13.29
C GLN A 126 14.22 -6.25 13.59
N GLU A 127 14.87 -6.91 14.54
CA GLU A 127 16.25 -6.63 14.91
C GLU A 127 17.21 -7.07 13.81
N PHE A 128 16.92 -8.21 13.17
CA PHE A 128 17.75 -8.77 12.12
C PHE A 128 17.74 -7.94 10.82
N MET A 129 16.59 -7.36 10.45
CA MET A 129 16.46 -6.55 9.23
C MET A 129 16.90 -5.09 9.43
N LYS A 130 16.93 -4.60 10.66
CA LYS A 130 17.25 -3.20 10.98
C LYS A 130 18.56 -2.71 10.36
N PRO A 131 19.68 -3.45 10.41
CA PRO A 131 20.93 -3.02 9.78
C PRO A 131 20.84 -2.96 8.26
N PHE A 132 19.97 -3.77 7.65
CA PHE A 132 19.80 -3.83 6.20
C PHE A 132 18.87 -2.75 5.64
N TYR A 133 18.02 -2.12 6.47
CA TYR A 133 17.12 -1.05 6.02
C TYR A 133 17.86 0.22 5.57
N HIS A 134 19.12 0.41 5.96
CA HIS A 134 19.97 1.51 5.44
C HIS A 134 20.40 1.29 3.99
N PHE A 135 20.40 0.04 3.53
CA PHE A 135 20.79 -0.30 2.17
C PHE A 135 19.59 -0.23 1.21
N VAL A 136 18.35 -0.39 1.68
CA VAL A 136 17.15 -0.31 0.84
C VAL A 136 16.50 1.07 1.02
N ALA A 137 15.86 1.63 -0.01
CA ALA A 137 15.31 2.99 -0.01
C ALA A 137 14.15 3.27 0.98
N ASP A 138 13.98 2.42 2.00
CA ASP A 138 12.83 2.38 2.91
C ASP A 138 13.02 3.19 4.22
N TYR A 139 14.18 3.84 4.42
CA TYR A 139 14.47 4.63 5.62
C TYR A 139 14.92 6.07 5.32
N GLU A 140 14.38 7.05 6.06
CA GLU A 140 14.45 8.50 5.77
C GLU A 140 15.86 9.15 5.80
N HIS A 141 16.95 8.41 6.07
CA HIS A 141 18.29 8.98 6.25
C HIS A 141 19.36 8.20 5.46
N GLU A 142 20.10 8.94 4.61
CA GLU A 142 21.29 8.52 3.85
C GLU A 142 21.11 7.27 2.97
N HIS A 143 20.33 7.42 1.89
CA HIS A 143 20.30 6.39 0.85
C HIS A 143 21.65 6.34 0.12
N LYS A 144 22.36 5.23 0.27
CA LYS A 144 23.62 4.94 -0.46
C LYS A 144 23.39 4.51 -1.92
N VAL A 145 22.16 4.65 -2.43
CA VAL A 145 21.74 4.16 -3.74
C VAL A 145 21.51 5.33 -4.69
N LYS A 146 21.77 5.13 -6.00
CA LYS A 146 21.51 6.15 -7.02
C LYS A 146 20.08 6.71 -6.95
N GLN A 147 19.96 8.03 -6.99
CA GLN A 147 18.66 8.73 -6.87
C GLN A 147 17.60 8.24 -7.87
N ASN A 148 18.00 7.84 -9.08
CA ASN A 148 17.08 7.31 -10.09
C ASN A 148 16.46 5.97 -9.68
N LEU A 149 17.18 5.13 -8.94
CA LEU A 149 16.66 3.85 -8.46
C LEU A 149 15.64 4.08 -7.34
N ILE A 150 15.92 5.02 -6.42
CA ILE A 150 15.01 5.45 -5.36
C ILE A 150 13.67 5.94 -5.93
N VAL A 151 13.70 6.77 -6.98
CA VAL A 151 12.48 7.24 -7.65
C VAL A 151 11.71 6.08 -8.27
N ARG A 152 12.39 5.16 -8.98
CA ARG A 152 11.73 3.98 -9.59
C ARG A 152 11.12 3.07 -8.53
N PHE A 153 11.78 2.91 -7.39
CA PHE A 153 11.25 2.18 -6.25
C PHE A 153 9.99 2.86 -5.71
N TYR A 154 10.03 4.15 -5.40
CA TYR A 154 8.84 4.86 -4.89
C TYR A 154 7.69 4.90 -5.89
N GLU A 155 7.95 4.96 -7.20
CA GLU A 155 6.92 4.81 -8.23
C GLU A 155 6.27 3.42 -8.21
N ALA A 156 7.07 2.36 -8.05
CA ALA A 156 6.58 0.99 -7.96
C ALA A 156 5.77 0.77 -6.66
N VAL A 157 6.29 1.28 -5.54
CA VAL A 157 5.64 1.27 -4.22
C VAL A 157 4.30 2.03 -4.26
N THR A 158 4.26 3.21 -4.87
CA THR A 158 3.01 4.00 -5.03
C THR A 158 1.95 3.18 -5.76
N LYS A 159 2.31 2.53 -6.87
CA LYS A 159 1.39 1.67 -7.64
C LYS A 159 0.92 0.46 -6.82
N TYR A 160 1.78 -0.12 -5.99
CA TYR A 160 1.38 -1.20 -5.08
C TYR A 160 0.37 -0.69 -4.05
N TRP A 161 0.64 0.43 -3.38
CA TRP A 161 -0.26 0.97 -2.37
C TRP A 161 -1.60 1.42 -2.92
N ILE A 162 -1.64 1.97 -4.13
CA ILE A 162 -2.90 2.26 -4.84
C ILE A 162 -3.77 0.99 -4.94
N THR A 163 -3.18 -0.16 -5.27
CA THR A 163 -3.96 -1.41 -5.33
C THR A 163 -4.46 -1.84 -3.95
N GLN A 164 -3.73 -1.58 -2.86
CA GLN A 164 -4.21 -1.89 -1.52
C GLN A 164 -5.39 -1.01 -1.12
N ILE A 165 -5.31 0.30 -1.41
CA ILE A 165 -6.42 1.23 -1.19
C ILE A 165 -7.67 0.80 -1.97
N ASN A 166 -7.52 0.40 -3.23
CA ASN A 166 -8.63 -0.10 -4.03
C ASN A 166 -9.28 -1.35 -3.42
N ASP A 167 -8.48 -2.30 -2.92
CA ASP A 167 -9.03 -3.49 -2.25
C ASP A 167 -9.87 -3.07 -1.03
N ILE A 168 -9.38 -2.13 -0.21
CA ILE A 168 -10.09 -1.63 0.97
C ILE A 168 -11.41 -0.96 0.56
N ILE A 169 -11.37 -0.05 -0.42
CA ILE A 169 -12.57 0.67 -0.90
C ILE A 169 -13.60 -0.31 -1.48
N LEU A 170 -13.18 -1.23 -2.34
CA LEU A 170 -14.07 -2.21 -2.96
C LEU A 170 -14.67 -3.16 -1.92
N PHE A 171 -13.89 -3.59 -0.93
CA PHE A 171 -14.38 -4.41 0.17
C PHE A 171 -15.41 -3.64 1.02
N CYS A 172 -15.12 -2.39 1.40
CA CYS A 172 -16.06 -1.54 2.10
C CYS A 172 -17.34 -1.30 1.30
N LEU A 173 -17.25 -1.08 -0.02
CA LEU A 173 -18.42 -0.93 -0.88
C LEU A 173 -19.28 -2.18 -0.91
N LEU A 174 -18.67 -3.36 -1.02
CA LEU A 174 -19.39 -4.63 -1.00
C LEU A 174 -20.12 -4.84 0.33
N LEU A 175 -19.47 -4.51 1.46
CA LEU A 175 -20.11 -4.56 2.78
C LEU A 175 -21.25 -3.55 2.89
N LEU A 176 -21.05 -2.32 2.41
CA LEU A 176 -22.07 -1.26 2.46
C LEU A 176 -23.28 -1.62 1.60
N THR A 177 -23.09 -2.06 0.36
CA THR A 177 -24.20 -2.48 -0.53
C THR A 177 -24.96 -3.66 0.07
N PHE A 178 -24.25 -4.63 0.65
CA PHE A 178 -24.86 -5.79 1.29
C PHE A 178 -25.63 -5.43 2.56
N ALA A 179 -25.02 -4.67 3.48
CA ALA A 179 -25.68 -4.21 4.70
C ALA A 179 -26.90 -3.34 4.39
N TYR A 180 -26.77 -2.45 3.40
CA TYR A 180 -27.87 -1.60 2.95
C TYR A 180 -29.04 -2.42 2.38
N TYR A 181 -28.76 -3.48 1.61
CA TYR A 181 -29.78 -4.43 1.16
C TYR A 181 -30.50 -5.12 2.32
N LEU A 182 -29.76 -5.62 3.32
CA LEU A 182 -30.33 -6.33 4.45
C LEU A 182 -31.25 -5.44 5.29
N VAL A 183 -30.77 -4.24 5.63
CA VAL A 183 -31.51 -3.29 6.48
C VAL A 183 -32.74 -2.73 5.75
N TYR A 184 -32.60 -2.46 4.45
CA TYR A 184 -33.61 -1.75 3.67
C TYR A 184 -34.26 -2.62 2.61
N LYS A 185 -34.36 -3.93 2.84
CA LYS A 185 -35.18 -4.86 2.03
C LYS A 185 -36.63 -4.36 1.84
N SER A 186 -37.09 -3.44 2.70
CA SER A 186 -38.38 -2.74 2.65
C SER A 186 -38.44 -1.51 1.72
N LEU A 187 -37.32 -0.97 1.20
CA LEU A 187 -37.28 0.27 0.39
C LEU A 187 -37.40 0.05 -1.14
N ALA A 188 -37.86 -1.13 -1.58
CA ALA A 188 -38.10 -1.45 -3.00
C ALA A 188 -36.88 -1.34 -3.93
N LEU A 189 -35.66 -1.43 -3.41
CA LEU A 189 -34.47 -1.56 -4.26
C LEU A 189 -34.57 -2.83 -5.11
N PRO A 190 -34.50 -2.75 -6.45
CA PRO A 190 -34.57 -3.92 -7.29
C PRO A 190 -33.40 -4.85 -6.97
N LEU A 191 -33.70 -6.13 -6.70
CA LEU A 191 -32.68 -7.15 -6.45
C LEU A 191 -31.62 -7.17 -7.57
N ASN A 192 -32.05 -6.96 -8.82
CA ASN A 192 -31.18 -6.88 -9.98
C ASN A 192 -30.13 -5.77 -9.88
N THR A 193 -30.49 -4.60 -9.35
CA THR A 193 -29.53 -3.48 -9.18
C THR A 193 -28.43 -3.88 -8.22
N ILE A 194 -28.78 -4.49 -7.08
CA ILE A 194 -27.81 -4.91 -6.06
C ILE A 194 -26.92 -6.03 -6.57
N VAL A 195 -27.50 -7.03 -7.25
CA VAL A 195 -26.75 -8.13 -7.86
C VAL A 195 -25.77 -7.61 -8.90
N ASN A 196 -26.22 -6.72 -9.79
CA ASN A 196 -25.37 -6.11 -10.82
C ASN A 196 -24.25 -5.26 -10.21
N THR A 197 -24.55 -4.45 -9.20
CA THR A 197 -23.55 -3.63 -8.50
C THR A 197 -22.51 -4.51 -7.81
N ASN A 198 -22.94 -5.57 -7.10
CA ASN A 198 -22.01 -6.49 -6.44
C ASN A 198 -21.17 -7.28 -7.45
N PHE A 199 -21.76 -7.70 -8.58
CA PHE A 199 -21.02 -8.33 -9.66
C PHE A 199 -19.94 -7.41 -10.23
N LEU A 200 -20.27 -6.13 -10.46
CA LEU A 200 -19.30 -5.13 -10.92
C LEU A 200 -18.18 -4.91 -9.89
N ILE A 201 -18.51 -4.76 -8.60
CA ILE A 201 -17.52 -4.63 -7.53
C ILE A 201 -16.61 -5.85 -7.47
N ALA A 202 -17.17 -7.06 -7.57
CA ALA A 202 -16.39 -8.30 -7.60
C ALA A 202 -15.46 -8.38 -8.82
N ALA A 203 -15.93 -7.99 -10.01
CA ALA A 203 -15.10 -7.93 -11.21
C ALA A 203 -13.93 -6.93 -11.05
N LEU A 204 -14.21 -5.72 -10.52
CA LEU A 204 -13.18 -4.73 -10.22
C LEU A 204 -12.19 -5.24 -9.16
N PHE A 205 -12.66 -5.99 -8.17
CA PHE A 205 -11.81 -6.62 -7.17
C PHE A 205 -10.85 -7.64 -7.80
N LEU A 206 -11.34 -8.50 -8.70
CA LEU A 206 -10.50 -9.46 -9.42
C LEU A 206 -9.45 -8.76 -10.30
N ILE A 207 -9.84 -7.71 -11.03
CA ILE A 207 -8.92 -6.88 -11.82
C ILE A 207 -7.86 -6.26 -10.91
N ASN A 208 -8.27 -5.71 -9.76
CA ASN A 208 -7.34 -5.10 -8.82
C ASN A 208 -6.38 -6.13 -8.20
N ARG A 209 -6.83 -7.37 -7.91
CA ARG A 209 -5.97 -8.47 -7.48
C ARG A 209 -4.92 -8.84 -8.54
N TYR A 210 -5.29 -8.85 -9.82
CA TYR A 210 -4.33 -9.03 -10.91
C TYR A 210 -3.30 -7.89 -10.95
N CYS A 211 -3.75 -6.64 -10.85
CA CYS A 211 -2.87 -5.46 -10.79
C CYS A 211 -1.92 -5.52 -9.57
N CYS A 212 -2.42 -5.93 -8.41
CA CYS A 212 -1.62 -6.09 -7.18
C CYS A 212 -0.47 -7.08 -7.39
N ARG A 213 -0.74 -8.25 -7.98
CA ARG A 213 0.30 -9.24 -8.30
C ARG A 213 1.37 -8.64 -9.20
N ARG A 214 0.96 -7.95 -10.27
CA ARG A 214 1.88 -7.31 -11.22
C ARG A 214 2.69 -6.17 -10.59
N SER A 215 2.10 -5.40 -9.68
CA SER A 215 2.80 -4.34 -8.93
C SER A 215 3.84 -4.92 -7.97
N ARG A 216 3.56 -6.04 -7.30
CA ARG A 216 4.55 -6.74 -6.46
C ARG A 216 5.75 -7.25 -7.24
N GLU A 217 5.53 -7.78 -8.45
CA GLU A 217 6.62 -8.19 -9.33
C GLU A 217 7.49 -7.00 -9.77
N ARG A 218 6.89 -5.86 -10.09
CA ARG A 218 7.63 -4.64 -10.44
C ARG A 218 8.45 -4.14 -9.25
N LEU A 219 7.89 -4.20 -8.05
CA LEU A 219 8.58 -3.81 -6.82
C LEU A 219 9.77 -4.73 -6.54
N ARG A 220 9.60 -6.05 -6.68
CA ARG A 220 10.71 -7.02 -6.64
C ARG A 220 11.85 -6.67 -7.59
N ARG A 221 11.53 -6.33 -8.84
CA ARG A 221 12.54 -5.93 -9.83
C ARG A 221 13.24 -4.64 -9.44
N ALA A 222 12.50 -3.62 -9.05
CA ALA A 222 13.09 -2.36 -8.60
C ALA A 222 14.02 -2.55 -7.41
N THR A 223 13.62 -3.34 -6.41
CA THR A 223 14.49 -3.67 -5.26
C THR A 223 15.69 -4.53 -5.66
N ALA A 224 15.56 -5.43 -6.66
CA ALA A 224 16.72 -6.17 -7.18
C ALA A 224 17.74 -5.24 -7.82
N ASP A 225 17.29 -4.26 -8.63
CA ASP A 225 18.16 -3.24 -9.24
C ASP A 225 18.90 -2.43 -8.15
N GLU A 226 18.22 -2.08 -7.04
CA GLU A 226 18.86 -1.42 -5.88
C GLU A 226 19.91 -2.31 -5.21
N ILE A 227 19.59 -3.59 -4.98
CA ILE A 227 20.51 -4.56 -4.37
C ILE A 227 21.75 -4.79 -5.22
N GLU A 228 21.61 -4.81 -6.55
CA GLU A 228 22.75 -4.92 -7.45
C GLU A 228 23.69 -3.71 -7.35
N ASP A 229 23.14 -2.49 -7.27
CA ASP A 229 23.92 -1.26 -7.04
C ASP A 229 24.69 -1.34 -5.71
N ILE A 230 24.05 -1.84 -4.66
CA ILE A 230 24.66 -2.05 -3.34
C ILE A 230 25.77 -3.09 -3.38
N HIS A 231 25.60 -4.19 -4.12
CA HIS A 231 26.65 -5.19 -4.29
C HIS A 231 27.86 -4.64 -5.05
N ASN A 232 27.65 -3.72 -5.99
CA ASN A 232 28.74 -3.13 -6.76
C ASN A 232 29.52 -2.08 -5.95
N GLU A 233 28.83 -1.25 -5.16
CA GLU A 233 29.45 -0.09 -4.49
C GLU A 233 29.75 -0.33 -2.99
N PHE A 234 28.96 -1.17 -2.30
CA PHE A 234 28.97 -1.29 -0.83
C PHE A 234 29.10 -2.73 -0.31
N SER A 235 29.52 -3.68 -1.15
CA SER A 235 29.64 -5.10 -0.76
C SER A 235 30.52 -5.32 0.48
N GLY A 236 31.62 -4.57 0.65
CA GLY A 236 32.48 -4.68 1.83
C GLY A 236 31.79 -4.24 3.13
N GLU A 237 31.00 -3.18 3.08
CA GLU A 237 30.21 -2.73 4.24
C GLU A 237 29.09 -3.72 4.56
N LEU A 238 28.42 -4.23 3.53
CA LEU A 238 27.38 -5.24 3.66
C LEU A 238 27.92 -6.52 4.32
N GLU A 239 29.12 -6.98 3.92
CA GLU A 239 29.80 -8.11 4.57
C GLU A 239 30.18 -7.81 6.02
N THR A 240 30.53 -6.56 6.34
CA THR A 240 30.87 -6.14 7.72
C THR A 240 29.65 -6.21 8.62
N GLN A 241 28.53 -5.64 8.20
CA GLN A 241 27.24 -5.73 8.90
C GLN A 241 26.78 -7.18 9.08
N LEU A 242 26.97 -8.00 8.05
CA LEU A 242 26.66 -9.43 8.10
C LEU A 242 27.50 -10.16 9.15
N LYS A 243 28.79 -9.85 9.27
CA LYS A 243 29.68 -10.43 10.30
C LYS A 243 29.27 -10.01 11.70
N GLU A 244 28.92 -8.73 11.90
CA GLU A 244 28.45 -8.22 13.18
C GLU A 244 27.17 -8.95 13.63
N LEU A 245 26.20 -9.12 12.73
CA LEU A 245 25.01 -9.93 12.99
C LEU A 245 25.33 -11.39 13.33
N HIS A 246 26.33 -11.99 12.68
CA HIS A 246 26.73 -13.36 13.04
C HIS A 246 27.29 -13.42 14.46
N ILE A 247 28.06 -12.42 14.89
CA ILE A 247 28.59 -12.35 16.26
C ILE A 247 27.44 -12.18 17.26
N GLU A 248 26.54 -11.23 17.01
CA GLU A 248 25.41 -10.90 17.88
C GLU A 248 24.52 -12.12 18.15
N TYR A 249 24.25 -12.93 17.12
CA TYR A 249 23.37 -14.10 17.20
C TYR A 249 24.11 -15.44 17.40
N GLY A 250 25.42 -15.42 17.66
CA GLY A 250 26.21 -16.64 17.88
C GLY A 250 26.23 -17.60 16.67
N LEU A 251 26.26 -17.04 15.46
CA LEU A 251 26.33 -17.76 14.18
C LEU A 251 27.76 -17.83 13.67
N ARG A 252 28.09 -18.90 12.93
CA ARG A 252 29.41 -19.05 12.30
C ARG A 252 29.46 -18.35 10.96
N TYR A 253 30.48 -17.53 10.71
CA TYR A 253 30.73 -16.89 9.42
C TYR A 253 32.04 -17.38 8.80
N GLY A 254 32.00 -17.87 7.55
CA GLY A 254 33.19 -18.25 6.77
C GLY A 254 33.90 -19.54 7.19
N GLN A 255 33.39 -20.27 8.18
CA GLN A 255 33.92 -21.58 8.55
C GLN A 255 33.34 -22.64 7.59
N ARG A 256 34.21 -23.32 6.84
CA ARG A 256 33.82 -24.50 6.04
C ARG A 256 33.28 -25.55 7.01
N ASN A 257 32.03 -25.98 6.79
CA ASN A 257 31.52 -27.22 7.38
C ASN A 257 32.23 -28.42 6.73
#